data_AF-A0A352L2U8-F1
#
_entry.id   AF-A0A352L2U8-F1
#
_cell.length_a   1.000
_cell.length_b   1.000
_cell.length_c   1.000
_cell.angle_alpha   90.00
_cell.angle_beta   90.00
_cell.angle_gamma   90.00
#
_symmetry.space_group_name_H-M   'P 1'
#
loop_
_entity.id
_entity.type
_entity.pdbx_description
1 polymer ?
#
loop_
_entity_poly.entity_id
_entity_poly.type
_entity_poly.pdbx_seq_one_letter_code
_entity_poly.pdbx_strand_id
1 'polypeptide(L)'
;MLIPSLPVGEDGRRKTPIRVRFTGREPRNLIPVDWVSSVMCRLYETPEARGLTYHLAPDNPITSRQVIDLCSEYFNSTGVVYEGDSEPGSDDPNLSEDQKMFERLFQDNAETYAAYESTDNCFDMTNTKRFAGDIVCPDLDRTVIHRFIDYGNEDRWGKRKPDVQAVGCWLLEFLGSRVTAGGAETASVGLNLTGPGGCQATVRLSGAGVLSVERGLPADASPVLTASAAELLEVLSGGRPAAVLAGGWDSGESGQEELTEQLLAALSGVGDGQAISV
;
A
#
# COMPACT_ATOMS: atom_id res chain seq x y z
N MET A 1 11.61 7.51 -11.71
CA MET A 1 11.84 8.89 -12.14
C MET A 1 12.17 8.88 -13.61
N LEU A 2 11.40 9.64 -14.38
CA LEU A 2 11.39 9.65 -15.84
C LEU A 2 12.57 10.42 -16.45
N ILE A 3 13.02 11.50 -15.80
CA ILE A 3 14.10 12.38 -16.31
C ILE A 3 15.49 11.68 -16.28
N PRO A 4 15.92 11.00 -15.19
CA PRO A 4 17.24 10.37 -15.15
C PRO A 4 17.46 9.26 -16.18
N SER A 5 16.40 8.65 -16.71
CA SER A 5 16.48 7.59 -17.73
C SER A 5 16.67 8.11 -19.17
N LEU A 6 16.51 9.41 -19.41
CA LEU A 6 16.69 9.98 -20.75
C LEU A 6 18.17 10.08 -21.14
N PRO A 7 18.54 9.97 -22.42
CA PRO A 7 19.92 10.21 -22.83
C PRO A 7 20.37 11.66 -22.53
N VAL A 8 21.66 11.83 -22.29
CA VAL A 8 22.29 13.15 -22.18
C VAL A 8 22.62 13.64 -23.60
N GLY A 9 22.20 14.85 -23.94
CA GLY A 9 22.47 15.47 -25.22
C GLY A 9 23.92 15.93 -25.37
N GLU A 10 24.28 16.37 -26.56
CA GLU A 10 25.63 16.88 -26.86
C GLU A 10 26.02 18.11 -26.03
N ASP A 11 25.03 18.87 -25.54
CA ASP A 11 25.20 20.02 -24.64
C ASP A 11 25.43 19.61 -23.18
N GLY A 12 25.54 18.32 -22.89
CA GLY A 12 25.69 17.77 -21.55
C GLY A 12 24.41 17.83 -20.71
N ARG A 13 23.26 18.22 -21.29
CA ARG A 13 21.96 18.32 -20.61
C ARG A 13 20.98 17.28 -21.12
N ARG A 14 20.00 16.93 -20.30
CA ARG A 14 18.88 16.08 -20.75
C ARG A 14 17.81 16.96 -21.42
N LYS A 15 17.21 16.47 -22.49
CA LYS A 15 16.06 17.13 -23.13
C LYS A 15 14.78 16.48 -22.65
N THR A 16 13.94 17.26 -21.99
CA THR A 16 12.59 16.89 -21.51
C THR A 16 11.56 17.79 -22.20
N PRO A 17 11.33 17.61 -23.52
CA PRO A 17 10.38 18.42 -24.25
C PRO A 17 8.96 18.01 -23.87
N ILE A 18 8.42 18.66 -22.83
CA ILE A 18 7.03 18.48 -22.39
C ILE A 18 6.30 19.79 -22.52
N ARG A 19 5.09 19.71 -23.08
CA ARG A 19 4.14 20.81 -23.13
C ARG A 19 3.21 20.71 -21.95
N VAL A 20 3.23 21.74 -21.10
CA VAL A 20 2.35 21.83 -19.92
C VAL A 20 1.22 22.82 -20.17
N ARG A 21 0.02 22.45 -19.72
CA ARG A 21 -1.24 23.19 -19.95
C ARG A 21 -1.47 24.32 -18.96
N PHE A 22 -0.39 24.94 -18.48
CA PHE A 22 -0.43 26.05 -17.55
C PHE A 22 0.67 27.05 -17.91
N THR A 23 0.49 28.31 -17.52
CA THR A 23 1.39 29.42 -17.89
C THR A 23 2.69 29.40 -17.08
N GLY A 24 2.70 28.67 -15.97
CA GLY A 24 3.80 28.59 -15.02
C GLY A 24 3.74 29.68 -13.95
N ARG A 25 2.78 30.61 -14.02
CA ARG A 25 2.60 31.71 -13.04
C ARG A 25 1.60 31.38 -11.95
N GLU A 26 0.94 30.23 -12.05
CA GLU A 26 -0.06 29.77 -11.09
C GLU A 26 0.61 29.58 -9.73
N PRO A 27 0.15 30.25 -8.67
CA PRO A 27 0.66 30.06 -7.33
C PRO A 27 0.29 28.68 -6.79
N ARG A 28 1.17 28.16 -5.94
CA ARG A 28 1.06 26.87 -5.26
C ARG A 28 1.30 27.07 -3.77
N ASN A 29 0.34 26.61 -2.98
CA ASN A 29 0.40 26.57 -1.53
C ASN A 29 1.12 25.31 -1.08
N LEU A 30 2.42 25.22 -1.39
CA LEU A 30 3.28 24.17 -0.88
C LEU A 30 3.83 24.60 0.48
N ILE A 31 3.51 23.83 1.52
CA ILE A 31 3.89 24.11 2.91
C ILE A 31 4.60 22.89 3.51
N PRO A 32 5.75 23.07 4.18
CA PRO A 32 6.40 21.97 4.86
C PRO A 32 5.61 21.46 6.07
N VAL A 33 5.62 20.15 6.26
CA VAL A 33 4.84 19.48 7.32
C VAL A 33 5.31 19.86 8.71
N ASP A 34 6.60 20.10 8.91
CA ASP A 34 7.20 20.53 10.18
C ASP A 34 6.69 21.92 10.60
N TRP A 35 6.54 22.84 9.66
CA TRP A 35 5.90 24.13 9.90
C TRP A 35 4.43 23.95 10.30
N VAL A 36 3.66 23.19 9.52
CA VAL A 36 2.24 22.90 9.82
C VAL A 36 2.08 22.29 11.21
N SER A 37 2.90 21.28 11.56
CA SER A 37 2.89 20.64 12.87
C SER A 37 3.17 21.63 14.00
N SER A 38 4.18 22.50 13.82
CA SER A 38 4.55 23.50 14.83
C SER A 38 3.42 24.50 15.07
N VAL A 39 2.78 24.99 14.00
CA VAL A 39 1.62 25.89 14.09
C VAL A 39 0.44 25.18 14.76
N MET A 40 0.13 23.94 14.37
CA MET A 40 -0.98 23.18 14.94
C MET A 40 -0.79 22.94 16.44
N CYS A 41 0.42 22.58 16.89
CA CYS A 41 0.73 22.44 18.31
C CYS A 41 0.49 23.77 19.05
N ARG A 42 0.99 24.90 18.51
CA ARG A 42 0.76 26.23 19.10
C ARG A 42 -0.72 26.55 19.25
N LEU A 43 -1.50 26.34 18.19
CA LEU A 43 -2.94 26.63 18.20
C LEU A 43 -3.69 25.76 19.20
N TYR A 44 -3.31 24.48 19.32
CA TYR A 44 -3.91 23.55 20.27
C TYR A 44 -3.64 23.93 21.74
N GLU A 45 -2.42 24.38 22.03
CA GLU A 45 -1.97 24.75 23.37
C GLU A 45 -2.45 26.15 23.82
N THR A 46 -2.97 26.97 22.89
CA THR A 46 -3.42 28.34 23.18
C THR A 46 -4.93 28.38 23.44
N PRO A 47 -5.41 28.58 24.69
CA PRO A 47 -6.84 28.57 24.99
C PRO A 47 -7.65 29.60 24.20
N GLU A 48 -7.09 30.78 23.95
CA GLU A 48 -7.73 31.88 23.21
C GLU A 48 -7.89 31.58 21.71
N ALA A 49 -7.20 30.56 21.20
CA ALA A 49 -7.26 30.12 19.81
C ALA A 49 -8.44 29.15 19.55
N ARG A 50 -9.14 28.71 20.59
CA ARG A 50 -10.20 27.69 20.47
C ARG A 50 -11.46 28.23 19.79
N GLY A 51 -12.14 27.37 19.04
CA GLY A 51 -13.41 27.68 18.37
C GLY A 51 -13.28 28.58 17.13
N LEU A 52 -12.07 28.77 16.63
CA LEU A 52 -11.78 29.56 15.43
C LEU A 52 -11.34 28.67 14.26
N THR A 53 -11.41 29.21 13.05
CA THR A 53 -10.93 28.57 11.81
C THR A 53 -9.60 29.19 11.38
N TYR A 54 -8.69 28.34 10.93
CA TYR A 54 -7.33 28.70 10.53
C TYR A 54 -7.06 28.20 9.12
N HIS A 55 -6.43 29.05 8.30
CA HIS A 55 -5.85 28.64 7.04
C HIS A 55 -4.34 28.59 7.18
N LEU A 56 -3.76 27.42 6.95
CA LEU A 56 -2.32 27.21 6.97
C LEU A 56 -1.84 27.24 5.51
N ALA A 57 -1.36 28.40 5.09
CA ALA A 57 -0.87 28.67 3.75
C ALA A 57 0.46 29.45 3.85
N PRO A 58 1.32 29.45 2.81
CA PRO A 58 2.56 30.20 2.85
C PRO A 58 2.31 31.69 2.63
N ASP A 59 3.13 32.56 3.23
CA ASP A 59 3.10 34.00 2.96
C ASP A 59 3.53 34.30 1.51
N ASN A 60 4.48 33.51 0.99
CA ASN A 60 5.00 33.61 -0.37
C ASN A 60 4.75 32.28 -1.12
N PRO A 61 3.59 32.13 -1.79
CA PRO A 61 3.34 30.95 -2.61
C PRO A 61 4.38 30.81 -3.73
N ILE A 62 4.90 29.60 -3.92
CA ILE A 62 5.78 29.28 -5.05
C ILE A 62 4.95 29.11 -6.33
N THR A 63 5.51 29.46 -7.48
CA THR A 63 4.84 29.23 -8.77
C THR A 63 5.18 27.87 -9.36
N SER A 64 4.29 27.32 -10.19
CA SER A 64 4.56 26.09 -10.95
C SER A 64 5.88 26.15 -11.75
N ARG A 65 6.20 27.31 -12.34
CA ARG A 65 7.46 27.52 -13.05
C ARG A 65 8.67 27.41 -12.14
N GLN A 66 8.65 28.06 -10.97
CA GLN A 66 9.76 27.97 -10.02
C GLN A 66 10.03 26.53 -9.59
N VAL A 67 8.98 25.74 -9.30
CA VAL A 67 9.15 24.31 -8.97
C VAL A 67 9.81 23.56 -10.12
N ILE A 68 9.30 23.74 -11.35
CA ILE A 68 9.84 23.07 -12.54
C ILE A 68 11.30 23.49 -12.82
N ASP A 69 11.63 24.77 -12.66
CA ASP A 69 12.97 25.30 -12.89
C ASP A 69 13.96 24.72 -11.86
N LEU A 70 13.58 24.65 -10.58
CA LEU A 70 14.42 24.07 -9.53
C LEU A 70 14.66 22.57 -9.74
N CYS A 71 13.63 21.84 -10.17
CA CYS A 71 13.74 20.43 -10.56
C CYS A 71 14.61 20.26 -11.82
N SER A 72 14.42 21.13 -12.82
CA SER A 72 15.18 21.11 -14.08
C SER A 72 16.66 21.40 -13.84
N GLU A 73 16.97 22.33 -12.93
CA GLU A 73 18.33 22.59 -12.47
C GLU A 73 18.94 21.34 -11.82
N TYR A 74 18.22 20.71 -10.88
CA TYR A 74 18.69 19.52 -10.17
C TYR A 74 19.03 18.36 -11.12
N PHE A 75 18.15 18.08 -12.10
CA PHE A 75 18.35 16.99 -13.06
C PHE A 75 19.20 17.38 -14.27
N ASN A 76 19.68 18.63 -14.33
CA ASN A 76 20.35 19.21 -15.48
C ASN A 76 19.57 18.96 -16.79
N SER A 77 18.27 19.26 -16.76
CA SER A 77 17.33 19.07 -17.87
C SER A 77 16.77 20.38 -18.41
N THR A 78 16.36 20.38 -19.68
CA THR A 78 15.77 21.54 -20.37
C THR A 78 14.67 21.11 -21.32
N GLY A 79 13.80 22.05 -21.75
CA GLY A 79 12.84 21.82 -22.84
C GLY A 79 11.37 21.89 -22.45
N VAL A 80 11.03 22.20 -21.20
CA VAL A 80 9.63 22.42 -20.80
C VAL A 80 9.06 23.64 -21.52
N VAL A 81 7.91 23.48 -22.17
CA VAL A 81 7.17 24.52 -22.88
C VAL A 81 5.84 24.75 -22.16
N TYR A 82 5.51 26.01 -21.90
CA TYR A 82 4.33 26.42 -21.15
C TYR A 82 3.32 26.99 -22.13
N GLU A 83 2.28 26.22 -22.44
CA GLU A 83 1.27 26.60 -23.44
C GLU A 83 0.08 27.35 -22.84
N GLY A 84 -0.06 27.35 -21.51
CA GLY A 84 -1.21 27.97 -20.83
C GLY A 84 -2.54 27.27 -21.12
N ASP A 85 -3.65 27.97 -20.90
CA ASP A 85 -5.04 27.49 -21.13
C ASP A 85 -5.41 27.42 -22.61
N SER A 86 -4.45 27.12 -23.49
CA SER A 86 -4.73 26.85 -24.90
C SER A 86 -5.70 25.66 -24.99
N GLU A 87 -6.76 25.79 -25.80
CA GLU A 87 -7.61 24.66 -26.20
C GLU A 87 -6.71 23.46 -26.57
N PRO A 88 -7.07 22.21 -26.21
CA PRO A 88 -6.27 21.02 -26.50
C PRO A 88 -6.02 20.93 -28.01
N GLY A 89 -4.85 21.45 -28.39
CA GLY A 89 -4.57 21.85 -29.76
C GLY A 89 -3.66 20.84 -30.42
N SER A 90 -4.30 19.81 -30.98
CA SER A 90 -3.80 18.94 -32.06
C SER A 90 -2.53 18.12 -31.78
N ASP A 91 -2.51 16.91 -32.34
CA ASP A 91 -1.25 16.30 -32.75
C ASP A 91 -0.49 17.32 -33.60
N ASP A 92 0.46 18.05 -32.99
CA ASP A 92 1.34 18.91 -33.77
C ASP A 92 2.11 17.96 -34.71
N PRO A 93 1.84 18.04 -36.04
CA PRO A 93 2.37 17.08 -37.00
C PRO A 93 3.90 17.17 -37.11
N ASN A 94 4.51 18.21 -36.55
CA ASN A 94 5.96 18.41 -36.55
C ASN A 94 6.67 17.76 -35.36
N LEU A 95 5.94 17.22 -34.37
CA LEU A 95 6.57 16.53 -33.24
C LEU A 95 7.05 15.14 -33.65
N SER A 96 8.25 14.78 -33.22
CA SER A 96 8.74 13.42 -33.39
C SER A 96 7.91 12.42 -32.58
N GLU A 97 7.84 11.17 -33.04
CA GLU A 97 7.11 10.12 -32.32
C GLU A 97 7.68 9.88 -30.91
N ASP A 98 9.01 10.03 -30.74
CA ASP A 98 9.66 9.94 -29.43
C ASP A 98 9.18 11.04 -28.48
N GLN A 99 9.02 12.27 -28.95
CA GLN A 99 8.49 13.37 -28.14
C GLN A 99 7.02 13.13 -27.79
N LYS A 100 6.19 12.70 -28.74
CA LYS A 100 4.78 12.36 -28.48
C LYS A 100 4.64 11.22 -27.48
N MET A 101 5.51 10.21 -27.52
CA MET A 101 5.54 9.12 -26.55
C MET A 101 5.93 9.63 -25.16
N PHE A 102 6.93 10.51 -25.07
CA PHE A 102 7.36 11.10 -23.81
C PHE A 102 6.27 11.98 -23.18
N GLU A 103 5.60 12.82 -23.97
CA GLU A 103 4.48 13.65 -23.51
C GLU A 103 3.31 12.79 -23.02
N ARG A 104 2.96 11.70 -23.73
CA ARG A 104 1.94 10.75 -23.27
C ARG A 104 2.30 10.11 -21.94
N LEU A 105 3.53 9.60 -21.80
CA LEU A 105 4.00 9.05 -20.53
C LEU A 105 3.92 10.07 -19.39
N PHE A 106 4.26 11.33 -19.66
CA PHE A 106 4.11 12.39 -18.67
C PHE A 106 2.63 12.64 -18.32
N GLN A 107 1.76 12.78 -19.32
CA GLN A 107 0.33 13.04 -19.12
C GLN A 107 -0.39 11.89 -18.39
N ASP A 108 -0.12 10.63 -18.74
CA ASP A 108 -0.70 9.46 -18.07
C ASP A 108 -0.35 9.44 -16.57
N ASN A 109 0.83 9.93 -16.19
CA ASN A 109 1.23 10.05 -14.79
C ASN A 109 0.68 11.32 -14.12
N ALA A 110 0.47 12.40 -14.88
CA ALA A 110 -0.01 13.68 -14.38
C ALA A 110 -1.54 13.74 -14.25
N GLU A 111 -2.30 12.97 -15.03
CA GLU A 111 -3.77 13.01 -15.07
C GLU A 111 -4.41 12.76 -13.70
N THR A 112 -3.83 11.86 -12.90
CA THR A 112 -4.27 11.59 -11.52
C THR A 112 -4.23 12.85 -10.65
N TYR A 113 -3.38 13.81 -11.00
CA TYR A 113 -3.17 15.05 -10.29
C TYR A 113 -3.70 16.28 -11.02
N ALA A 114 -4.41 16.13 -12.14
CA ALA A 114 -4.88 17.26 -12.96
C ALA A 114 -5.68 18.31 -12.18
N ALA A 115 -6.48 17.88 -11.18
CA ALA A 115 -7.22 18.81 -10.31
C ALA A 115 -6.30 19.74 -9.49
N TYR A 116 -5.08 19.30 -9.17
CA TYR A 116 -4.05 20.07 -8.46
C TYR A 116 -3.22 20.97 -9.39
N GLU A 117 -3.40 20.88 -10.71
CA GLU A 117 -2.73 21.76 -11.67
C GLU A 117 -3.45 23.12 -11.83
N SER A 118 -4.64 23.27 -11.25
CA SER A 118 -5.35 24.56 -11.18
C SER A 118 -4.71 25.50 -10.16
N THR A 119 -4.85 26.82 -10.34
CA THR A 119 -4.32 27.82 -9.39
C THR A 119 -4.89 27.61 -7.99
N ASP A 120 -4.02 27.57 -6.97
CA ASP A 120 -4.49 27.42 -5.59
C ASP A 120 -5.23 28.67 -5.11
N ASN A 121 -6.18 28.47 -4.20
CA ASN A 121 -6.92 29.55 -3.58
C ASN A 121 -6.01 30.47 -2.76
N CYS A 122 -6.34 31.76 -2.74
CA CYS A 122 -5.80 32.70 -1.76
C CYS A 122 -6.63 32.62 -0.48
N PHE A 123 -5.97 32.37 0.65
CA PHE A 123 -6.64 32.17 1.93
C PHE A 123 -6.45 33.37 2.87
N ASP A 124 -7.51 33.70 3.62
CA ASP A 124 -7.40 34.64 4.73
C ASP A 124 -6.69 33.98 5.92
N MET A 125 -5.48 34.45 6.21
CA MET A 125 -4.64 33.96 7.29
C MET A 125 -4.72 34.79 8.58
N THR A 126 -5.71 35.67 8.73
CA THR A 126 -5.82 36.59 9.87
C THR A 126 -5.69 35.88 11.23
N ASN A 127 -6.42 34.79 11.44
CA ASN A 127 -6.34 34.02 12.69
C ASN A 127 -4.98 33.31 12.85
N THR A 128 -4.46 32.72 11.78
CA THR A 128 -3.14 32.05 11.80
C THR A 128 -2.04 33.04 12.20
N LYS A 129 -2.03 34.23 11.58
CA LYS A 129 -1.05 35.29 11.88
C LYS A 129 -1.20 35.84 13.29
N ARG A 130 -2.43 35.94 13.79
CA ARG A 130 -2.70 36.41 15.15
C ARG A 130 -2.08 35.50 16.23
N PHE A 131 -2.16 34.18 16.06
CA PHE A 131 -1.79 33.23 17.11
C PHE A 131 -0.45 32.51 16.87
N ALA A 132 0.01 32.45 15.62
CA ALA A 132 1.22 31.72 15.22
C ALA A 132 2.05 32.45 14.15
N GLY A 133 1.85 33.77 13.98
CA GLY A 133 2.61 34.55 12.98
C GLY A 133 4.10 34.66 13.26
N ASP A 134 4.55 34.34 14.48
CA ASP A 134 5.96 34.22 14.84
C ASP A 134 6.63 32.94 14.28
N ILE A 135 5.84 31.93 13.92
CA ILE A 135 6.33 30.68 13.33
C ILE A 135 6.31 30.86 11.81
N VAL A 136 7.44 31.25 11.23
CA VAL A 136 7.56 31.59 9.81
C VAL A 136 7.53 30.32 8.94
N CYS A 137 6.65 30.31 7.93
CA CYS A 137 6.69 29.28 6.90
C CYS A 137 7.94 29.49 6.04
N PRO A 138 8.84 28.49 5.91
CA PRO A 138 10.03 28.66 5.10
C PRO A 138 9.66 28.79 3.62
N ASP A 139 10.39 29.64 2.90
CA ASP A 139 10.31 29.72 1.45
C ASP A 139 10.84 28.42 0.83
N LEU A 140 10.16 27.91 -0.20
CA LEU A 140 10.61 26.74 -0.94
C LEU A 140 11.64 27.16 -2.00
N ASP A 141 12.88 27.26 -1.57
CA ASP A 141 14.00 27.60 -2.43
C ASP A 141 14.71 26.36 -3.00
N ARG A 142 15.81 26.62 -3.71
CA ARG A 142 16.70 25.58 -4.23
C ARG A 142 17.16 24.59 -3.16
N THR A 143 17.55 25.08 -1.99
CA THR A 143 18.07 24.24 -0.91
C THR A 143 17.02 23.25 -0.44
N VAL A 144 15.78 23.71 -0.25
CA VAL A 144 14.68 22.88 0.23
C VAL A 144 14.25 21.87 -0.83
N ILE A 145 14.03 22.32 -2.07
CA ILE A 145 13.58 21.43 -3.15
C ILE A 145 14.63 20.35 -3.47
N HIS A 146 15.91 20.71 -3.53
CA HIS A 146 16.98 19.73 -3.79
C HIS A 146 17.07 18.70 -2.67
N ARG A 147 16.96 19.13 -1.41
CA ARG A 147 16.91 18.23 -0.26
C ARG A 147 15.73 17.25 -0.33
N PHE A 148 14.55 17.68 -0.78
CA PHE A 148 13.40 16.77 -0.95
C PHE A 148 13.67 15.71 -2.03
N ILE A 149 14.29 16.11 -3.14
CA ILE A 149 14.64 15.19 -4.22
C ILE A 149 15.72 14.21 -3.77
N ASP A 150 16.76 14.68 -3.07
CA ASP A 150 17.83 13.85 -2.51
C ASP A 150 17.25 12.78 -1.58
N TYR A 151 16.42 13.18 -0.62
CA TYR A 151 15.77 12.24 0.30
C TYR A 151 14.90 11.21 -0.46
N GLY A 152 14.10 11.66 -1.43
CA GLY A 152 13.27 10.76 -2.24
C GLY A 152 14.09 9.74 -3.04
N ASN A 153 15.29 10.13 -3.50
CA ASN A 153 16.24 9.23 -4.14
C ASN A 153 16.81 8.20 -3.17
N GLU A 154 17.29 8.65 -2.00
CA GLU A 154 17.89 7.82 -0.96
C GLU A 154 16.91 6.77 -0.43
N ASP A 155 15.67 7.16 -0.14
CA ASP A 155 14.63 6.25 0.36
C ASP A 155 14.04 5.35 -0.75
N ARG A 156 14.45 5.57 -2.01
CA ARG A 156 13.88 4.90 -3.19
C ARG A 156 12.36 5.04 -3.21
N TRP A 157 11.88 6.27 -2.98
CA TRP A 157 10.46 6.58 -2.86
C TRP A 157 9.65 5.97 -4.01
N GLY A 158 8.56 5.27 -3.68
CA GLY A 158 7.70 4.57 -4.66
C GLY A 158 8.32 3.33 -5.33
N LYS A 159 9.57 2.97 -5.00
CA LYS A 159 10.29 1.81 -5.55
C LYS A 159 10.79 0.83 -4.50
N ARG A 160 10.85 1.26 -3.24
CA ARG A 160 11.19 0.39 -2.10
C ARG A 160 10.13 -0.70 -1.98
N LYS A 161 10.51 -1.94 -2.30
CA LYS A 161 9.68 -3.09 -1.96
C LYS A 161 9.82 -3.30 -0.45
N PRO A 162 8.72 -3.29 0.32
CA PRO A 162 8.80 -3.69 1.72
C PRO A 162 9.38 -5.10 1.78
N ASP A 163 10.26 -5.35 2.75
CA ASP A 163 10.70 -6.71 3.05
C ASP A 163 9.52 -7.42 3.70
N VAL A 164 8.67 -8.01 2.87
CA VAL A 164 7.56 -8.82 3.34
C VAL A 164 8.19 -10.12 3.78
N GLN A 165 8.36 -10.29 5.09
CA GLN A 165 8.75 -11.58 5.65
C GLN A 165 7.74 -12.62 5.16
N ALA A 166 8.19 -13.52 4.28
CA ALA A 166 7.34 -14.58 3.78
C ALA A 166 6.97 -15.47 4.97
N VAL A 167 5.71 -15.38 5.42
CA VAL A 167 5.20 -16.30 6.41
C VAL A 167 4.93 -17.62 5.68
N GLY A 168 5.79 -18.62 5.93
CA GLY A 168 5.65 -19.92 5.29
C GLY A 168 4.29 -20.56 5.59
N CYS A 169 3.70 -21.20 4.58
CA CYS A 169 2.45 -21.97 4.68
C CYS A 169 2.76 -23.40 5.16
N TRP A 170 3.14 -23.55 6.43
CA TRP A 170 3.60 -24.84 6.96
C TRP A 170 2.47 -25.77 7.42
N LEU A 171 1.24 -25.26 7.65
CA LEU A 171 0.12 -26.13 8.03
C LEU A 171 -0.26 -27.12 6.94
N LEU A 172 -0.11 -26.77 5.66
CA LEU A 172 -0.39 -27.70 4.57
C LEU A 172 0.56 -28.91 4.61
N GLU A 173 1.84 -28.68 4.91
CA GLU A 173 2.83 -29.75 5.10
C GLU A 173 2.55 -30.57 6.36
N PHE A 174 2.18 -29.91 7.46
CA PHE A 174 1.76 -30.58 8.69
C PHE A 174 0.57 -31.52 8.44
N LEU A 175 -0.49 -31.03 7.78
CA LEU A 175 -1.67 -31.83 7.43
C LEU A 175 -1.26 -33.00 6.52
N GLY A 176 -0.42 -32.76 5.51
CA GLY A 176 0.11 -33.79 4.62
C GLY A 176 0.92 -34.86 5.35
N SER A 177 1.64 -34.50 6.41
CA SER A 177 2.41 -35.45 7.24
C SER A 177 1.52 -36.42 8.04
N ARG A 178 0.21 -36.13 8.17
CA ARG A 178 -0.77 -36.99 8.86
C ARG A 178 -1.45 -37.99 7.94
N VAL A 179 -1.14 -37.99 6.64
CA VAL A 179 -1.74 -38.92 5.68
C VAL A 179 -1.32 -40.36 6.01
N THR A 180 -2.30 -41.24 6.23
CA THR A 180 -2.11 -42.67 6.48
C THR A 180 -2.53 -43.51 5.28
N ALA A 181 -1.96 -44.72 5.16
CA ALA A 181 -2.24 -45.59 4.04
C ALA A 181 -3.54 -46.39 4.25
N GLY A 182 -4.59 -46.01 3.52
CA GLY A 182 -5.77 -46.83 3.29
C GLY A 182 -6.91 -46.68 4.29
N GLY A 183 -8.10 -47.10 3.87
CA GLY A 183 -9.36 -46.95 4.60
C GLY A 183 -10.49 -46.56 3.66
N ALA A 184 -11.74 -46.81 4.06
CA ALA A 184 -12.89 -46.22 3.38
C ALA A 184 -13.05 -44.76 3.84
N GLU A 185 -13.34 -43.86 2.91
CA GLU A 185 -13.61 -42.46 3.21
C GLU A 185 -14.85 -42.34 4.09
N THR A 186 -14.71 -41.65 5.22
CA THR A 186 -15.79 -41.39 6.18
C THR A 186 -16.32 -39.97 6.05
N ALA A 187 -15.46 -39.01 5.67
CA ALA A 187 -15.85 -37.62 5.46
C ALA A 187 -14.85 -36.89 4.55
N SER A 188 -15.32 -35.85 3.87
CA SER A 188 -14.50 -34.86 3.15
C SER A 188 -14.81 -33.48 3.72
N VAL A 189 -13.77 -32.73 4.08
CA VAL A 189 -13.92 -31.41 4.73
C VAL A 189 -12.93 -30.40 4.15
N GLY A 190 -13.35 -29.13 4.11
CA GLY A 190 -12.47 -28.00 3.84
C GLY A 190 -11.90 -27.41 5.12
N LEU A 191 -10.65 -27.00 5.10
CA LEU A 191 -10.00 -26.24 6.18
C LEU A 191 -9.58 -24.88 5.62
N ASN A 192 -10.13 -23.81 6.18
CA ASN A 192 -9.75 -22.43 5.91
C ASN A 192 -9.02 -21.86 7.14
N LEU A 193 -7.71 -22.15 7.23
CA LEU A 193 -6.88 -21.80 8.37
C LEU A 193 -6.21 -20.45 8.15
N THR A 194 -6.50 -19.49 9.01
CA THR A 194 -6.06 -18.09 8.90
C THR A 194 -4.87 -17.78 9.81
N GLY A 195 -4.17 -16.68 9.53
CA GLY A 195 -3.01 -16.25 10.32
C GLY A 195 -1.70 -16.92 9.90
N PRO A 196 -0.61 -16.71 10.68
CA PRO A 196 0.71 -17.23 10.34
C PRO A 196 0.73 -18.74 10.20
N GLY A 197 1.29 -19.26 9.10
CA GLY A 197 1.30 -20.70 8.83
C GLY A 197 0.04 -21.25 8.17
N GLY A 198 -1.04 -20.46 8.12
CA GLY A 198 -2.36 -20.83 7.63
C GLY A 198 -2.38 -21.34 6.19
N CYS A 199 -3.44 -22.08 5.86
CA CYS A 199 -3.63 -22.67 4.54
C CYS A 199 -5.11 -22.88 4.23
N GLN A 200 -5.42 -23.02 2.95
CA GLN A 200 -6.66 -23.64 2.49
C GLN A 200 -6.36 -25.05 2.01
N ALA A 201 -7.06 -26.03 2.56
CA ALA A 201 -6.87 -27.43 2.25
C ALA A 201 -8.18 -28.20 2.24
N THR A 202 -8.27 -29.20 1.37
CA THR A 202 -9.32 -30.22 1.37
C THR A 202 -8.74 -31.47 2.00
N VAL A 203 -9.37 -31.94 3.06
CA VAL A 203 -8.91 -33.09 3.83
C VAL A 203 -9.97 -34.18 3.74
N ARG A 204 -9.58 -35.35 3.22
CA ARG A 204 -10.41 -36.56 3.25
C ARG A 204 -10.03 -37.41 4.45
N LEU A 205 -11.03 -37.82 5.22
CA LEU A 205 -10.89 -38.56 6.47
C LEU A 205 -11.34 -40.00 6.28
N SER A 206 -10.77 -40.90 7.07
CA SER A 206 -11.24 -42.27 7.28
C SER A 206 -11.31 -42.57 8.77
N GLY A 207 -11.92 -43.70 9.12
CA GLY A 207 -11.88 -44.21 10.51
C GLY A 207 -10.46 -44.52 11.04
N ALA A 208 -9.43 -44.53 10.17
CA ALA A 208 -8.04 -44.80 10.53
C ALA A 208 -7.13 -43.56 10.49
N GLY A 209 -7.65 -42.38 10.13
CA GLY A 209 -6.86 -41.14 10.03
C GLY A 209 -7.12 -40.36 8.74
N VAL A 210 -6.17 -39.49 8.37
CA VAL A 210 -6.25 -38.67 7.15
C VAL A 210 -5.92 -39.52 5.93
N LEU A 211 -6.82 -39.57 4.93
CA LEU A 211 -6.61 -40.28 3.67
C LEU A 211 -5.84 -39.44 2.64
N SER A 212 -6.17 -38.17 2.52
CA SER A 212 -5.53 -37.27 1.56
C SER A 212 -5.68 -35.82 1.98
N VAL A 213 -4.69 -35.01 1.61
CA VAL A 213 -4.71 -33.55 1.76
C VAL A 213 -4.41 -32.93 0.41
N GLU A 214 -5.33 -32.11 -0.07
CA GLU A 214 -5.20 -31.37 -1.33
C GLU A 214 -5.21 -29.87 -1.04
N ARG A 215 -4.44 -29.09 -1.79
CA ARG A 215 -4.42 -27.63 -1.62
C ARG A 215 -5.68 -27.00 -2.20
N GLY A 216 -6.29 -26.09 -1.44
CA GLY A 216 -7.53 -25.40 -1.83
C GLY A 216 -8.75 -25.94 -1.10
N LEU A 217 -9.82 -25.16 -1.10
CA LEU A 217 -11.11 -25.57 -0.53
C LEU A 217 -11.85 -26.52 -1.49
N PRO A 218 -12.72 -27.41 -0.96
CA PRO A 218 -13.50 -28.32 -1.77
C PRO A 218 -14.40 -27.56 -2.75
N ALA A 219 -14.56 -28.09 -3.96
CA ALA A 219 -15.44 -27.52 -4.98
C ALA A 219 -16.90 -27.99 -4.87
N ASP A 220 -17.16 -28.97 -4.01
CA ASP A 220 -18.48 -29.49 -3.70
C ASP A 220 -19.05 -28.86 -2.42
N ALA A 221 -20.24 -29.31 -2.00
CA ALA A 221 -20.89 -28.82 -0.78
C ALA A 221 -20.32 -29.44 0.51
N SER A 222 -19.05 -29.88 0.52
CA SER A 222 -18.38 -30.37 1.72
C SER A 222 -18.28 -29.25 2.76
N PRO A 223 -18.46 -29.56 4.05
CA PRO A 223 -18.37 -28.57 5.11
C PRO A 223 -16.95 -27.99 5.23
N VAL A 224 -16.85 -26.69 5.50
CA VAL A 224 -15.60 -25.95 5.67
C VAL A 224 -15.47 -25.43 7.10
N LEU A 225 -14.38 -25.79 7.75
CA LEU A 225 -13.96 -25.23 9.04
C LEU A 225 -13.12 -23.97 8.80
N THR A 226 -13.59 -22.83 9.30
CA THR A 226 -12.78 -21.60 9.38
C THR A 226 -12.29 -21.38 10.81
N ALA A 227 -10.97 -21.33 10.98
CA ALA A 227 -10.32 -21.08 12.26
C ALA A 227 -8.95 -20.42 12.05
N SER A 228 -8.30 -19.94 13.11
CA SER A 228 -6.90 -19.57 13.04
C SER A 228 -5.97 -20.79 13.13
N ALA A 229 -4.80 -20.69 12.52
CA ALA A 229 -3.72 -21.66 12.62
C ALA A 229 -3.36 -21.98 14.09
N ALA A 230 -3.31 -20.94 14.93
CA ALA A 230 -3.01 -21.06 16.35
C ALA A 230 -4.10 -21.84 17.10
N GLU A 231 -5.37 -21.59 16.82
CA GLU A 231 -6.48 -22.31 17.47
C GLU A 231 -6.45 -23.81 17.17
N LEU A 232 -6.21 -24.20 15.91
CA LEU A 232 -6.08 -25.61 15.56
C LEU A 232 -4.93 -26.28 16.32
N LEU A 233 -3.75 -25.65 16.38
CA LEU A 233 -2.60 -26.20 17.10
C LEU A 233 -2.82 -26.27 18.60
N GLU A 234 -3.42 -25.25 19.21
CA GLU A 234 -3.72 -25.23 20.65
C GLU A 234 -4.74 -26.33 21.00
N VAL A 235 -5.71 -26.61 20.13
CA VAL A 235 -6.63 -27.74 20.34
C VAL A 235 -5.93 -29.08 20.16
N LEU A 236 -5.10 -29.26 19.13
CA LEU A 236 -4.35 -30.50 18.90
C LEU A 236 -3.34 -30.81 20.02
N SER A 237 -2.78 -29.78 20.65
CA SER A 237 -1.86 -29.92 21.79
C SER A 237 -2.56 -30.03 23.15
N GLY A 238 -3.91 -29.94 23.19
CA GLY A 238 -4.70 -29.99 24.41
C GLY A 238 -4.71 -28.70 25.23
N GLY A 239 -4.18 -27.60 24.69
CA GLY A 239 -4.19 -26.27 25.31
C GLY A 239 -5.56 -25.56 25.24
N ARG A 240 -6.46 -26.00 24.35
CA ARG A 240 -7.85 -25.52 24.27
C ARG A 240 -8.87 -26.65 24.07
N PRO A 241 -10.13 -26.45 24.50
CA PRO A 241 -11.22 -27.38 24.22
C PRO A 241 -11.57 -27.43 22.72
N ALA A 242 -11.93 -28.62 22.22
CA ALA A 242 -12.37 -28.85 20.84
C ALA A 242 -13.60 -28.02 20.43
N ALA A 243 -14.46 -27.65 21.38
CA ALA A 243 -15.65 -26.84 21.15
C ALA A 243 -15.35 -25.48 20.49
N VAL A 244 -14.13 -24.95 20.64
CA VAL A 244 -13.70 -23.71 19.98
C VAL A 244 -13.70 -23.86 18.45
N LEU A 245 -13.35 -25.03 17.93
CA LEU A 245 -13.34 -25.29 16.49
C LEU A 245 -14.75 -25.64 15.97
N ALA A 246 -15.60 -26.26 16.79
CA ALA A 246 -16.94 -26.66 16.36
C ALA A 246 -17.79 -25.48 15.86
N GLY A 247 -17.63 -24.30 16.46
CA GLY A 247 -18.33 -23.08 16.01
C GLY A 247 -17.84 -22.49 14.69
N GLY A 248 -16.76 -23.02 14.10
CA GLY A 248 -16.16 -22.51 12.86
C GLY A 248 -16.63 -23.20 11.58
N TRP A 249 -17.50 -24.22 11.68
CA TRP A 249 -18.04 -24.94 10.52
C TRP A 249 -19.16 -24.14 9.82
N ASP A 250 -19.15 -24.14 8.49
CA ASP A 250 -20.17 -23.48 7.67
C ASP A 250 -21.47 -24.30 7.47
N SER A 251 -21.45 -25.59 7.80
CA SER A 251 -22.64 -26.46 7.75
C SER A 251 -23.61 -26.16 8.89
N GLY A 252 -24.91 -26.32 8.64
CA GLY A 252 -25.97 -26.12 9.65
C GLY A 252 -25.74 -26.90 10.96
N GLU A 253 -26.38 -26.47 12.04
CA GLU A 253 -26.10 -26.81 13.46
C GLU A 253 -25.98 -28.31 13.81
N SER A 254 -26.41 -29.23 12.94
CA SER A 254 -26.32 -30.68 13.18
C SER A 254 -25.00 -31.28 12.66
N GLY A 255 -24.20 -31.87 13.56
CA GLY A 255 -23.03 -32.71 13.20
C GLY A 255 -21.66 -32.02 13.29
N GLN A 256 -21.60 -30.74 13.69
CA GLN A 256 -20.35 -29.97 13.82
C GLN A 256 -19.40 -30.55 14.88
N GLU A 257 -19.95 -31.01 16.02
CA GLU A 257 -19.17 -31.63 17.09
C GLU A 257 -18.55 -32.95 16.62
N GLU A 258 -19.34 -33.80 15.96
CA GLU A 258 -18.88 -35.09 15.43
C GLU A 258 -17.80 -34.92 14.36
N LEU A 259 -17.98 -33.96 13.43
CA LEU A 259 -16.97 -33.63 12.41
C LEU A 259 -15.67 -33.09 13.04
N THR A 260 -15.80 -32.28 14.09
CA THR A 260 -14.64 -31.75 14.84
C THR A 260 -13.89 -32.89 15.53
N GLU A 261 -14.60 -33.80 16.19
CA GLU A 261 -13.99 -34.96 16.84
C GLU A 261 -13.30 -35.89 15.83
N GLN A 262 -13.94 -36.18 14.70
CA GLN A 262 -13.36 -36.99 13.62
C GLN A 262 -12.09 -36.32 13.06
N LEU A 263 -12.12 -35.02 12.80
CA LEU A 263 -10.96 -34.26 12.32
C LEU A 263 -9.81 -34.29 13.33
N LEU A 264 -10.08 -34.02 14.61
CA LEU A 264 -9.05 -34.00 15.64
C LEU A 264 -8.46 -35.39 15.89
N ALA A 265 -9.29 -36.43 15.89
CA ALA A 265 -8.83 -37.82 16.01
C ALA A 265 -7.91 -38.20 14.83
N ALA A 266 -8.29 -37.80 13.61
CA ALA A 266 -7.49 -38.08 12.42
C ALA A 266 -6.15 -37.33 12.40
N LEU A 267 -6.10 -36.10 12.91
CA LEU A 267 -4.89 -35.29 12.97
C LEU A 267 -3.98 -35.64 14.16
N SER A 268 -4.54 -36.24 15.21
CA SER A 268 -3.78 -36.69 16.39
C SER A 268 -3.20 -38.11 16.22
N GLY A 269 -3.74 -38.90 15.28
CA GLY A 269 -3.29 -40.25 14.97
C GLY A 269 -2.02 -40.29 14.12
N VAL A 270 -0.99 -40.97 14.63
CA VAL A 270 0.31 -41.29 14.00
C VAL A 270 1.33 -40.15 14.00
N GLY A 271 2.35 -40.32 14.84
CA GLY A 271 3.56 -39.52 14.89
C GLY A 271 4.13 -39.40 16.30
N ASP A 272 4.52 -40.53 16.91
CA ASP A 272 5.46 -40.49 18.04
C ASP A 272 6.71 -39.73 17.56
N GLY A 273 6.97 -38.55 18.13
CA GLY A 273 8.30 -37.95 18.13
C GLY A 273 8.51 -36.56 17.53
N GLN A 274 7.50 -35.82 17.09
CA GLN A 274 7.68 -34.39 16.80
C GLN A 274 6.88 -33.53 17.78
N ALA A 275 7.61 -32.95 18.74
CA ALA A 275 7.11 -31.87 19.57
C ALA A 275 6.63 -30.73 18.67
N ILE A 276 5.35 -30.38 18.79
CA ILE A 276 4.80 -29.15 18.24
C ILE A 276 5.42 -28.01 19.04
N SER A 277 6.52 -27.41 18.56
CA SER A 277 7.01 -26.16 19.15
C SER A 277 6.20 -25.01 18.56
N VAL A 278 5.46 -24.33 19.44
CA VAL A 278 4.84 -23.03 19.19
C VAL A 278 5.91 -21.96 18.99
#